data_AF-A0A7X8UPG5-F1
#
_entry.id   AF-A0A7X8UPG5-F1
#
_cell.length_a   1.000
_cell.length_b   1.000
_cell.length_c   1.000
_cell.angle_alpha   90.00
_cell.angle_beta   90.00
_cell.angle_gamma   90.00
#
_symmetry.space_group_name_H-M   'P 1'
#
loop_
_entity.id
_entity.type
_entity.pdbx_description
1 polymer ?
#
loop_
_entity_poly.entity_id
_entity_poly.type
_entity_poly.pdbx_seq_one_letter_code
_entity_poly.pdbx_strand_id
1 'polypeptide(L)'
;MMIKNRKLSVKIAAGFAVCLTITVVLGLLAATSMIRISKASKELSDVHVPESAIAQTIESATREIGYFMVAYSFNNDHSWWDRGQPALGVVTEQVKAVGDLAGRHNLPGLKQTAAELERLLQSYKATITDSRTAAEHLSAAREQCVAGATECSKHLDAYLKPAERRTG
;
A
#
# COMPACT_ATOMS: atom_id res chain seq x y z
N MET A 1 -50.68 35.88 32.27
CA MET A 1 -51.59 36.85 32.92
C MET A 1 -50.87 37.45 34.13
N MET A 2 -50.88 38.79 34.27
CA MET A 2 -50.42 39.61 35.41
C MET A 2 -48.91 39.87 35.64
N ILE A 3 -48.29 40.74 34.83
CA ILE A 3 -47.10 41.56 35.23
C ILE A 3 -47.43 43.07 35.14
N LYS A 4 -48.67 43.43 35.51
CA LYS A 4 -49.16 44.80 35.28
C LYS A 4 -48.72 45.79 36.38
N ASN A 5 -48.40 45.32 37.60
CA ASN A 5 -48.09 46.18 38.76
C ASN A 5 -46.77 45.80 39.49
N ARG A 6 -45.63 45.72 38.78
CA ARG A 6 -44.30 45.51 39.41
C ARG A 6 -43.33 46.62 39.00
N LYS A 7 -42.42 47.03 39.92
CA LYS A 7 -41.41 48.08 39.73
C LYS A 7 -40.63 47.87 38.42
N LEU A 8 -40.34 48.95 37.70
CA LEU A 8 -39.69 48.93 36.38
C LEU A 8 -38.37 48.11 36.38
N SER A 9 -37.62 48.16 37.49
CA SER A 9 -36.39 47.39 37.70
C SER A 9 -36.58 45.87 37.60
N VAL A 10 -37.74 45.35 38.00
CA VAL A 10 -38.05 43.90 37.94
C VAL A 10 -38.33 43.45 36.51
N LYS A 11 -38.88 44.34 35.65
CA LYS A 11 -39.11 44.03 34.23
C LYS A 11 -37.80 43.97 33.45
N ILE A 12 -36.85 44.85 33.77
CA ILE A 12 -35.51 44.84 33.16
C ILE A 12 -34.70 43.62 33.64
N ALA A 13 -34.73 43.32 34.94
CA ALA A 13 -34.07 42.14 35.48
C ALA A 13 -34.61 40.83 34.88
N ALA A 14 -35.92 40.73 34.62
CA ALA A 14 -36.53 39.57 33.97
C ALA A 14 -36.05 39.39 32.53
N GLY A 15 -35.92 40.47 31.75
CA GLY A 15 -35.37 40.41 30.40
C GLY A 15 -33.89 39.98 30.39
N PHE A 16 -33.09 40.53 31.31
CA PHE A 16 -31.68 40.18 31.43
C PHE A 16 -31.47 38.73 31.89
N ALA A 17 -32.31 38.23 32.80
CA ALA A 17 -32.28 36.84 33.25
C ALA A 17 -32.54 35.84 32.11
N VAL A 18 -33.44 36.19 31.18
CA VAL A 18 -33.69 35.36 29.98
C VAL A 18 -32.48 35.31 29.07
N CYS A 19 -31.85 36.47 28.78
CA CYS A 19 -30.62 36.50 27.98
C CYS A 19 -29.49 35.67 28.65
N LEU A 20 -29.31 35.83 29.96
CA LEU A 20 -28.27 35.12 30.71
C LEU A 20 -28.49 33.60 30.69
N THR A 21 -29.75 33.16 30.79
CA THR A 21 -30.13 31.74 30.68
C THR A 21 -29.80 31.19 29.29
N ILE A 22 -30.12 31.93 28.23
CA ILE A 22 -29.81 31.53 26.85
C ILE A 22 -28.29 31.43 26.64
N THR A 23 -27.51 32.36 27.18
CA THR A 23 -26.05 32.33 27.09
C THR A 23 -25.44 31.12 27.79
N VAL A 24 -25.95 30.73 28.98
CA VAL A 24 -25.48 29.54 29.70
C VAL A 24 -25.77 28.26 28.91
N VAL A 25 -26.97 28.15 28.32
CA VAL A 25 -27.35 26.99 27.49
C VAL A 25 -26.46 26.88 26.26
N LEU A 26 -26.20 27.99 25.56
CA LEU A 26 -25.29 28.05 24.42
C LEU A 26 -23.85 27.68 24.81
N GLY A 27 -23.38 28.15 25.97
CA GLY A 27 -22.06 27.80 26.51
C GLY A 27 -21.91 26.32 26.81
N LEU A 28 -22.94 25.68 27.40
CA LEU A 28 -22.94 24.24 27.65
C LEU A 28 -23.00 23.42 26.35
N LEU A 29 -23.80 23.82 25.37
CA LEU A 29 -23.86 23.18 24.05
C LEU A 29 -22.53 23.32 23.29
N ALA A 30 -21.87 24.48 23.39
CA ALA A 30 -20.56 24.71 22.81
C ALA A 30 -19.47 23.86 23.48
N ALA A 31 -19.45 23.80 24.82
CA ALA A 31 -18.49 23.00 25.57
C ALA A 31 -18.62 21.51 25.25
N THR A 32 -19.86 20.98 25.20
CA THR A 32 -20.11 19.58 24.83
C THR A 32 -19.74 19.28 23.37
N SER A 33 -19.96 20.23 22.46
CA SER A 33 -19.54 20.10 21.06
C SER A 33 -18.02 20.09 20.92
N MET A 34 -17.31 20.97 21.63
CA MET A 34 -15.83 20.98 21.66
C MET A 34 -15.25 19.72 22.29
N ILE A 35 -15.87 19.16 23.34
CA ILE A 35 -15.42 17.90 23.96
C ILE A 35 -15.65 16.69 23.05
N ARG A 36 -16.71 16.68 22.21
CA ARG A 36 -16.91 15.65 21.18
C ARG A 36 -15.90 15.77 20.05
N ILE A 37 -15.65 16.99 19.58
CA ILE A 37 -14.66 17.27 18.53
C ILE A 37 -13.24 16.93 19.00
N SER A 38 -12.89 17.23 20.26
CA SER A 38 -11.57 16.88 20.79
C SER A 38 -11.32 15.37 20.86
N LYS A 39 -12.36 14.56 21.09
CA LYS A 39 -12.26 13.08 20.98
C LYS A 39 -12.05 12.62 19.54
N ALA A 40 -12.81 13.17 18.58
CA ALA A 40 -12.63 12.87 17.16
C ALA A 40 -11.27 13.35 16.61
N SER A 41 -10.77 14.49 17.06
CA SER A 41 -9.44 15.00 16.71
C SER A 41 -8.31 14.18 17.32
N LYS A 42 -8.51 13.59 18.50
CA LYS A 42 -7.56 12.65 19.10
C LYS A 42 -7.48 11.35 18.29
N GLU A 43 -8.61 10.83 17.84
CA GLU A 43 -8.68 9.66 16.96
C GLU A 43 -8.04 9.93 15.58
N LEU A 44 -8.25 11.12 15.01
CA LEU A 44 -7.59 11.55 13.78
C LEU A 44 -6.06 11.66 13.93
N SER A 45 -5.57 12.23 15.03
CA SER A 45 -4.13 12.47 15.21
C SER A 45 -3.33 11.21 15.56
N ASP A 46 -3.95 10.23 16.23
CA ASP A 46 -3.27 9.01 16.69
C ASP A 46 -3.27 7.90 15.63
N VAL A 47 -4.21 7.91 14.69
CA VAL A 47 -4.39 6.85 13.67
C VAL A 47 -3.99 7.29 12.25
N HIS A 48 -4.35 8.50 11.79
CA HIS A 48 -4.09 8.89 10.39
C HIS A 48 -2.61 9.23 10.11
N VAL A 49 -1.89 9.75 11.10
CA VAL A 49 -0.46 10.08 10.97
C VAL A 49 0.38 8.82 10.72
N PRO A 50 0.26 7.74 11.51
CA PRO A 50 0.96 6.49 11.20
C PRO A 50 0.43 5.80 9.93
N GLU A 51 -0.86 5.90 9.61
CA GLU A 51 -1.45 5.26 8.42
C GLU A 51 -0.86 5.80 7.11
N SER A 52 -0.72 7.12 6.98
CA SER A 52 -0.10 7.75 5.80
C SER A 52 1.38 7.38 5.63
N ALA A 53 2.13 7.27 6.73
CA ALA A 53 3.54 6.88 6.69
C ALA A 53 3.71 5.41 6.27
N ILE A 54 2.85 4.51 6.78
CA ILE A 54 2.82 3.10 6.39
C ILE A 54 2.46 2.97 4.90
N ALA A 55 1.42 3.67 4.44
CA ALA A 55 1.00 3.66 3.04
C ALA A 55 2.11 4.14 2.10
N GLN A 56 2.79 5.23 2.44
CA GLN A 56 3.90 5.75 1.64
C GLN A 56 5.09 4.80 1.59
N THR A 57 5.39 4.13 2.71
CA THR A 57 6.46 3.12 2.74
C THR A 57 6.10 1.92 1.85
N ILE A 58 4.85 1.45 1.90
CA ILE A 58 4.35 0.39 1.02
C ILE A 58 4.45 0.81 -0.43
N GLU A 59 4.01 2.02 -0.80
CA GLU A 59 4.05 2.48 -2.19
C GLU A 59 5.49 2.56 -2.71
N SER A 60 6.38 3.19 -1.93
CA SER A 60 7.78 3.34 -2.30
C SER A 60 8.46 1.99 -2.49
N ALA A 61 8.32 1.08 -1.53
CA ALA A 61 8.90 -0.25 -1.60
C ALA A 61 8.29 -1.08 -2.73
N THR A 62 6.98 -0.97 -3.00
CA THR A 62 6.33 -1.67 -4.11
C THR A 62 6.88 -1.20 -5.47
N ARG A 63 7.12 0.11 -5.63
CA ARG A 63 7.73 0.67 -6.84
C ARG A 63 9.15 0.14 -7.05
N GLU A 64 9.93 0.05 -5.97
CA GLU A 64 11.27 -0.50 -5.99
C GLU A 64 11.29 -1.99 -6.38
N ILE A 65 10.39 -2.80 -5.82
CA ILE A 65 10.22 -4.20 -6.23
C ILE A 65 9.90 -4.27 -7.73
N GLY A 66 8.93 -3.48 -8.20
CA GLY A 66 8.55 -3.45 -9.62
C GLY A 66 9.73 -3.14 -10.54
N TYR A 67 10.55 -2.15 -10.19
CA TYR A 67 11.76 -1.81 -10.94
C TYR A 67 12.73 -2.99 -11.06
N PHE A 68 13.03 -3.64 -9.93
CA PHE A 68 13.97 -4.76 -9.91
C PHE A 68 13.42 -6.01 -10.61
N MET A 69 12.12 -6.30 -10.48
CA MET A 69 11.49 -7.43 -11.16
C MET A 69 11.47 -7.23 -12.69
N VAL A 70 11.22 -6.01 -13.16
CA VAL A 70 11.32 -5.68 -14.58
C VAL A 70 12.76 -5.81 -15.07
N ALA A 71 13.73 -5.30 -14.31
CA ALA A 71 15.16 -5.41 -14.65
C ALA A 71 15.62 -6.88 -14.71
N TYR A 72 15.14 -7.72 -13.79
CA TYR A 72 15.36 -9.16 -13.82
C TYR A 72 14.80 -9.79 -15.09
N SER A 73 13.53 -9.54 -15.43
CA SER A 73 12.89 -10.12 -16.63
C SER A 73 13.57 -9.71 -17.95
N PHE A 74 14.22 -8.55 -18.01
CA PHE A 74 14.97 -8.11 -19.19
C PHE A 74 16.37 -8.73 -19.29
N ASN A 75 17.09 -8.84 -18.17
CA ASN A 75 18.50 -9.24 -18.16
C ASN A 75 18.73 -10.71 -17.79
N ASN A 76 17.74 -11.37 -17.18
CA ASN A 76 17.85 -12.69 -16.54
C ASN A 76 19.00 -12.81 -15.53
N ASP A 77 19.53 -11.68 -15.04
CA ASP A 77 20.58 -11.65 -14.03
C ASP A 77 19.94 -11.72 -12.64
N HIS A 78 20.25 -12.81 -11.92
CA HIS A 78 19.72 -13.10 -10.60
C HIS A 78 20.03 -12.02 -9.55
N SER A 79 21.08 -11.22 -9.76
CA SER A 79 21.40 -10.11 -8.86
C SER A 79 20.27 -9.08 -8.75
N TRP A 80 19.45 -8.90 -9.79
CA TRP A 80 18.28 -8.03 -9.75
C TRP A 80 17.15 -8.61 -8.91
N TRP A 81 16.97 -9.94 -8.93
CA TRP A 81 16.01 -10.61 -8.06
C TRP A 81 16.38 -10.41 -6.59
N ASP A 82 17.64 -10.65 -6.24
CA ASP A 82 18.14 -10.53 -4.87
C ASP A 82 18.02 -9.08 -4.34
N ARG A 83 18.25 -8.08 -5.21
CA ARG A 83 18.07 -6.65 -4.87
C ARG A 83 16.62 -6.28 -4.56
N GLY A 84 15.65 -6.98 -5.12
CA GLY A 84 14.22 -6.75 -4.85
C GLY A 84 13.70 -7.37 -3.55
N GLN A 85 14.41 -8.36 -3.00
CA GLN A 85 13.95 -9.09 -1.81
C GLN A 85 13.85 -8.23 -0.53
N PRO A 86 14.79 -7.32 -0.24
CA PRO A 86 14.66 -6.43 0.92
C PRO A 86 13.39 -5.57 0.86
N ALA A 87 13.08 -4.98 -0.29
CA ALA A 87 11.88 -4.17 -0.48
C ALA A 87 10.59 -5.00 -0.32
N LEU A 88 10.59 -6.25 -0.78
CA LEU A 88 9.48 -7.19 -0.53
C LEU A 88 9.32 -7.54 0.96
N GLY A 89 10.43 -7.65 1.68
CA GLY A 89 10.46 -7.76 3.14
C GLY A 89 9.79 -6.56 3.82
N VAL A 90 10.16 -5.35 3.41
CA VAL A 90 9.57 -4.10 3.93
C VAL A 90 8.06 -4.07 3.71
N VAL A 91 7.57 -4.33 2.49
CA VAL A 91 6.12 -4.37 2.22
C VAL A 91 5.42 -5.42 3.11
N THR A 92 6.04 -6.58 3.30
CA THR A 92 5.48 -7.64 4.15
C THR A 92 5.36 -7.20 5.61
N GLU A 93 6.37 -6.53 6.14
CA GLU A 93 6.36 -5.99 7.49
C GLU A 93 5.32 -4.88 7.66
N GLN A 94 5.24 -3.96 6.71
CA GLN A 94 4.27 -2.86 6.75
C GLN A 94 2.82 -3.35 6.67
N VAL A 95 2.52 -4.35 5.84
CA VAL A 95 1.18 -4.96 5.78
C VAL A 95 0.80 -5.60 7.13
N LYS A 96 1.75 -6.26 7.81
CA LYS A 96 1.52 -6.76 9.18
C LYS A 96 1.27 -5.63 10.17
N ALA A 97 2.03 -4.53 10.08
CA ALA A 97 1.83 -3.36 10.92
C ALA A 97 0.43 -2.75 10.76
N VAL A 98 -0.15 -2.76 9.55
CA VAL A 98 -1.56 -2.36 9.33
C VAL A 98 -2.52 -3.28 10.08
N GLY A 99 -2.31 -4.60 10.02
CA GLY A 99 -3.11 -5.59 10.75
C GLY A 99 -3.03 -5.40 12.27
N ASP A 100 -1.82 -5.17 12.80
CA ASP A 100 -1.59 -4.90 14.22
C ASP A 100 -2.25 -3.61 14.68
N LEU A 101 -2.16 -2.54 13.89
CA LEU A 101 -2.83 -1.26 14.17
C LEU A 101 -4.35 -1.43 14.19
N ALA A 102 -4.90 -2.17 13.23
CA ALA A 102 -6.32 -2.48 13.16
C ALA A 102 -6.80 -3.29 14.36
N GLY A 103 -5.96 -4.20 14.86
CA GLY A 103 -6.19 -4.98 16.07
C GLY A 103 -6.24 -4.12 17.33
N ARG A 104 -5.25 -3.22 17.51
CA ARG A 104 -5.11 -2.35 18.69
C ARG A 104 -6.24 -1.34 18.84
N HIS A 105 -6.68 -0.74 17.73
CA HIS A 105 -7.73 0.30 17.74
C HIS A 105 -9.13 -0.24 17.45
N ASN A 106 -9.28 -1.56 17.27
CA ASN A 106 -10.52 -2.24 16.91
C ASN A 106 -11.29 -1.58 15.75
N LEU A 107 -10.57 -1.28 14.67
CA LEU A 107 -11.11 -0.63 13.47
C LEU A 107 -11.52 -1.69 12.44
N PRO A 108 -12.81 -2.05 12.31
CA PRO A 108 -13.24 -3.13 11.43
C PRO A 108 -12.92 -2.86 9.95
N GLY A 109 -13.01 -1.60 9.50
CA GLY A 109 -12.61 -1.22 8.13
C GLY A 109 -11.14 -1.50 7.85
N LEU A 110 -10.26 -1.08 8.76
CA LEU A 110 -8.81 -1.29 8.63
C LEU A 110 -8.43 -2.78 8.71
N LYS A 111 -9.16 -3.59 9.50
CA LYS A 111 -8.97 -5.05 9.54
C LYS A 111 -9.29 -5.69 8.19
N GLN A 112 -10.36 -5.26 7.53
CA GLN A 112 -10.72 -5.75 6.20
C GLN A 112 -9.66 -5.35 5.17
N THR A 113 -9.19 -4.09 5.20
CA THR A 113 -8.12 -3.60 4.33
C THR A 113 -6.81 -4.36 4.57
N ALA A 114 -6.44 -4.65 5.81
CA ALA A 114 -5.24 -5.44 6.13
C ALA A 114 -5.31 -6.85 5.53
N ALA A 115 -6.45 -7.52 5.68
CA ALA A 115 -6.67 -8.85 5.09
C ALA A 115 -6.63 -8.84 3.56
N GLU A 116 -7.18 -7.79 2.94
CA GLU A 116 -7.09 -7.60 1.49
C GLU A 116 -5.66 -7.34 1.02
N LEU A 117 -4.91 -6.47 1.69
CA LEU A 117 -3.51 -6.19 1.42
C LEU A 117 -2.65 -7.44 1.54
N GLU A 118 -2.87 -8.26 2.57
CA GLU A 118 -2.17 -9.52 2.75
C GLU A 118 -2.45 -10.49 1.59
N ARG A 119 -3.72 -10.63 1.18
CA ARG A 119 -4.10 -11.45 0.03
C ARG A 119 -3.46 -10.95 -1.26
N LEU A 120 -3.49 -9.65 -1.52
CA LEU A 120 -2.89 -9.02 -2.71
C LEU A 120 -1.38 -9.21 -2.72
N LEU A 121 -0.71 -9.05 -1.57
CA LEU A 121 0.73 -9.27 -1.43
C LEU A 121 1.10 -10.73 -1.73
N GLN A 122 0.34 -11.71 -1.25
CA GLN A 122 0.59 -13.12 -1.56
C GLN A 122 0.39 -13.42 -3.05
N SER A 123 -0.66 -12.89 -3.66
CA SER A 123 -0.90 -12.99 -5.10
C SER A 123 0.24 -12.38 -5.90
N TYR A 124 0.73 -11.22 -5.48
CA TYR A 124 1.86 -10.55 -6.11
C TYR A 124 3.14 -11.38 -5.99
N LYS A 125 3.45 -11.93 -4.81
CA LYS A 125 4.59 -12.84 -4.57
C LYS A 125 4.56 -14.07 -5.48
N ALA A 126 3.39 -14.68 -5.64
CA ALA A 126 3.22 -15.79 -6.57
C ALA A 126 3.52 -15.37 -8.00
N THR A 127 2.93 -14.25 -8.44
CA THR A 127 3.08 -13.73 -9.82
C THR A 127 4.53 -13.42 -10.17
N ILE A 128 5.28 -12.76 -9.27
CA ILE A 128 6.70 -12.46 -9.53
C ILE A 128 7.56 -13.73 -9.55
N THR A 129 7.19 -14.76 -8.77
CA THR A 129 7.88 -16.06 -8.77
C THR A 129 7.60 -16.83 -10.06
N ASP A 130 6.37 -16.80 -10.55
CA ASP A 130 5.99 -17.40 -11.83
C ASP A 130 6.72 -16.69 -12.99
N SER A 131 6.76 -15.35 -12.95
CA SER A 131 7.54 -14.54 -13.91
C SER A 131 9.02 -14.93 -13.90
N ARG A 132 9.60 -15.14 -12.72
CA ARG A 132 10.99 -15.60 -12.58
C ARG A 132 11.20 -16.94 -13.28
N THR A 133 10.34 -17.90 -12.94
CA THR A 133 10.39 -19.26 -13.48
C THR A 133 10.26 -19.26 -15.01
N ALA A 134 9.33 -18.46 -15.55
CA ALA A 134 9.15 -18.30 -17.00
C ALA A 134 10.41 -17.71 -17.68
N ALA A 135 11.07 -16.74 -17.04
CA ALA A 135 12.28 -16.12 -17.56
C ALA A 135 13.46 -17.10 -17.57
N GLU A 136 13.60 -17.92 -16.53
CA GLU A 136 14.59 -19.01 -16.45
C GLU A 136 14.36 -20.06 -17.54
N HIS A 137 13.11 -20.50 -17.74
CA HIS A 137 12.76 -21.42 -18.83
C HIS A 137 13.06 -20.84 -20.21
N LEU A 138 12.76 -19.56 -20.43
CA LEU A 138 13.08 -18.89 -21.70
C LEU A 138 14.59 -18.82 -21.95
N SER A 139 15.39 -18.55 -20.91
CA SER A 139 16.86 -18.55 -21.00
C SER A 139 17.39 -19.93 -21.38
N ALA A 140 16.95 -20.97 -20.67
CA ALA A 140 17.36 -22.35 -20.94
C ALA A 140 16.96 -22.80 -22.36
N ALA A 141 15.76 -22.45 -22.83
CA ALA A 141 15.32 -22.76 -24.18
C ALA A 141 16.17 -22.07 -25.25
N ARG A 142 16.62 -20.82 -25.01
CA ARG A 142 17.53 -20.11 -25.91
C ARG A 142 18.88 -20.79 -26.00
N GLU A 143 19.45 -21.23 -24.88
CA GLU A 143 20.72 -21.97 -24.86
C GLU A 143 20.62 -23.27 -25.65
N GLN A 144 19.53 -24.02 -25.49
CA GLN A 144 19.28 -25.24 -26.25
C GLN A 144 19.16 -24.97 -27.75
N CYS A 145 18.47 -23.89 -28.15
CA CYS A 145 18.34 -23.49 -29.55
C CYS A 145 19.71 -23.14 -30.17
N VAL A 146 20.54 -22.37 -29.46
CA VAL A 146 21.90 -22.01 -29.90
C VAL A 146 22.78 -23.25 -30.03
N ALA A 147 22.72 -24.18 -29.06
CA ALA A 147 23.46 -25.43 -29.12
C ALA A 147 23.01 -26.27 -30.32
N GLY A 148 21.71 -26.42 -30.53
CA GLY A 148 21.14 -27.15 -31.68
C GLY A 148 21.53 -26.54 -33.03
N ALA A 149 21.49 -25.21 -33.15
CA ALA A 149 21.92 -24.50 -34.36
C ALA A 149 23.43 -24.70 -34.63
N THR A 150 24.24 -24.70 -33.58
CA THR A 150 25.69 -24.94 -33.66
C THR A 150 26.01 -26.38 -34.08
N GLU A 151 25.27 -27.36 -33.59
CA GLU A 151 25.44 -28.75 -34.03
C GLU A 151 24.97 -28.93 -35.48
N CYS A 152 23.84 -28.34 -35.86
CA CYS A 152 23.36 -28.35 -37.24
C CYS A 152 24.39 -27.75 -38.21
N SER A 153 24.98 -26.60 -37.89
CA SER A 153 26.00 -25.98 -38.74
C SER A 153 27.26 -26.85 -38.87
N LYS A 154 27.74 -27.46 -37.78
CA LYS A 154 28.87 -28.43 -37.84
C LYS A 154 28.57 -29.60 -38.77
N HIS A 155 27.36 -30.17 -38.70
CA HIS A 155 26.96 -31.29 -39.56
C HIS A 155 26.86 -30.87 -41.03
N LEU A 156 26.32 -29.69 -41.32
CA LEU A 156 26.27 -29.14 -42.67
C LEU A 156 27.68 -28.90 -43.22
N ASP A 157 28.58 -28.29 -42.46
CA ASP A 157 29.97 -28.07 -42.86
C ASP A 157 30.71 -29.38 -43.12
N ALA A 158 30.48 -30.40 -42.29
CA ALA A 158 31.05 -31.73 -42.47
C ALA A 158 30.53 -32.42 -43.75
N TYR A 159 29.27 -32.19 -44.12
CA TYR A 159 28.68 -32.72 -45.35
C TYR A 159 29.19 -32.00 -46.61
N LEU A 160 29.43 -30.69 -46.54
CA LEU A 160 29.86 -29.88 -47.68
C LEU A 160 31.37 -30.01 -47.99
N LYS A 161 32.23 -30.16 -46.97
CA LYS A 161 33.69 -30.29 -47.15
C LYS A 161 34.16 -31.39 -48.12
N PRO A 162 33.56 -32.60 -48.16
CA PRO A 162 33.88 -33.63 -49.13
C PRO A 162 33.42 -33.29 -50.56
N ALA A 163 32.33 -32.53 -50.71
CA ALA A 163 31.80 -32.14 -52.02
C ALA A 163 32.72 -31.14 -52.71
N GLU A 164 33.26 -30.16 -51.96
CA GLU A 164 34.21 -29.17 -52.49
C GLU A 164 35.54 -29.77 -52.93
N ARG A 165 36.02 -30.84 -52.25
CA ARG A 165 37.25 -31.56 -52.61
C ARG A 165 37.18 -32.36 -53.92
N ARG A 166 35.97 -32.59 -54.45
CA ARG A 166 35.77 -33.32 -55.72
C ARG A 166 35.67 -32.42 -56.95
N THR A 167 35.53 -31.11 -56.75
CA THR A 167 35.34 -30.10 -57.82
C THR A 167 36.54 -29.17 -58.01
N GLY A 168 37.63 -29.38 -57.26
CA GLY A 168 38.91 -28.67 -57.41
C GLY A 168 40.00 -29.53 -58.01
#